data_AF-A0A6V7KK07-F1
#
_entry.id   AF-A0A6V7KK07-F1
#
_cell.length_a   1.000
_cell.length_b   1.000
_cell.length_c   1.000
_cell.angle_alpha   90.00
_cell.angle_beta   90.00
_cell.angle_gamma   90.00
#
_symmetry.space_group_name_H-M   'P 1'
#
loop_
_entity.id
_entity.type
_entity.pdbx_description
1 polymer ?
#
loop_
_entity_poly.entity_id
_entity_poly.type
_entity_poly.pdbx_seq_one_letter_code
_entity_poly.pdbx_strand_id
1 'polypeptide(L)'
;MSPRDAVLRFALRSRLFLILLQVIFNAICPDHEADAFRAPEDPQEVYSLLDKTVSFFLGGLTRWDSEYYLHIAKYGYTYENTLAFLPLFPMTVRVVGLPLKHILFFLNSRSVLTIAAVCVNLFCFVKSVLALYDLSAAILSQRLARRTAILYCLSPASIFFTAAYTEPMFAYLTFYSMLSAVRRSPYVAIP
;
A
#
# COMPACT_ATOMS: atom_id res chain seq x y z
N MET A 1 15.32 -23.45 -7.53
CA MET A 1 14.61 -22.21 -7.13
C MET A 1 13.51 -21.94 -8.14
N SER A 2 12.24 -21.82 -7.72
CA SER A 2 11.15 -21.70 -8.69
C SER A 2 11.16 -20.32 -9.38
N PRO A 3 10.71 -20.20 -10.64
CA PRO A 3 10.55 -18.90 -11.29
C PRO A 3 9.65 -17.94 -10.50
N ARG A 4 8.63 -18.48 -9.83
CA ARG A 4 7.73 -17.73 -8.95
C ARG A 4 8.45 -17.16 -7.72
N ASP A 5 9.37 -17.91 -7.11
CA ASP A 5 10.19 -17.42 -5.99
C ASP A 5 11.11 -16.28 -6.44
N ALA A 6 11.62 -16.34 -7.68
CA ALA A 6 12.44 -15.27 -8.25
C ALA A 6 11.63 -13.98 -8.40
N VAL A 7 10.37 -14.10 -8.85
CA VAL A 7 9.43 -12.98 -8.93
C VAL A 7 9.12 -12.41 -7.54
N LEU A 8 8.84 -13.27 -6.54
CA LEU A 8 8.60 -12.85 -5.16
C LEU A 8 9.77 -12.03 -4.60
N ARG A 9 10.99 -12.54 -4.69
CA ARG A 9 12.18 -11.81 -4.21
C ARG A 9 12.38 -10.50 -4.97
N PHE A 10 12.10 -10.46 -6.26
CA PHE A 10 12.19 -9.25 -7.04
C PHE A 10 11.17 -8.21 -6.58
N ALA A 11 9.91 -8.62 -6.33
CA ALA A 11 8.87 -7.75 -5.81
C ALA A 11 9.24 -7.16 -4.44
N LEU A 12 9.75 -7.97 -3.51
CA LEU A 12 10.20 -7.48 -2.21
C LEU A 12 11.37 -6.50 -2.32
N ARG A 13 12.38 -6.83 -3.14
CA ARG A 13 13.54 -5.96 -3.37
C ARG A 13 13.15 -4.63 -4.03
N SER A 14 12.20 -4.66 -4.97
CA SER A 14 11.73 -3.43 -5.63
C SER A 14 10.99 -2.52 -4.64
N ARG A 15 10.21 -3.07 -3.71
CA ARG A 15 9.56 -2.29 -2.64
C ARG A 15 10.56 -1.69 -1.66
N LEU A 16 11.54 -2.48 -1.20
CA LEU A 16 12.60 -1.97 -0.33
C LEU A 16 13.40 -0.85 -1.00
N PHE A 17 13.72 -1.01 -2.29
CA PHE A 17 14.38 0.02 -3.07
C PHE A 17 13.54 1.29 -3.19
N LEU A 18 12.22 1.17 -3.40
CA LEU A 18 11.35 2.35 -3.52
C LEU A 18 11.15 3.08 -2.19
N ILE A 19 11.06 2.35 -1.07
CA ILE A 19 11.05 2.95 0.27
C ILE A 19 12.37 3.69 0.51
N LEU A 20 13.52 3.09 0.16
CA LEU A 20 14.82 3.75 0.27
C LEU A 20 14.87 5.04 -0.58
N LEU A 21 14.41 5.00 -1.82
CA LEU A 21 14.33 6.20 -2.66
C LEU A 21 13.45 7.27 -2.04
N GLN A 22 12.28 6.90 -1.51
CA GLN A 22 11.39 7.85 -0.84
C GLN A 22 12.06 8.51 0.37
N VAL A 23 12.85 7.75 1.16
CA VAL A 23 13.62 8.32 2.30
C VAL A 23 14.66 9.31 1.79
N ILE A 24 15.41 8.96 0.74
CA ILE A 24 16.41 9.83 0.13
C ILE A 24 15.77 11.12 -0.40
N PHE A 25 14.67 11.01 -1.14
CA PHE A 25 13.95 12.18 -1.65
C PHE A 25 13.36 13.03 -0.54
N ASN A 26 12.85 12.43 0.54
CA ASN A 26 12.36 13.18 1.70
C ASN A 26 13.48 13.96 2.42
N ALA A 27 14.74 13.51 2.30
CA ALA A 27 15.89 14.21 2.88
C ALA A 27 16.44 15.34 1.99
N ILE A 28 16.26 15.25 0.67
CA ILE A 28 16.91 16.16 -0.30
C ILE A 28 15.91 17.13 -0.93
N CYS A 29 14.68 16.70 -1.15
CA CYS A 29 13.65 17.50 -1.81
C CYS A 29 12.72 18.13 -0.76
N PRO A 30 12.51 19.46 -0.79
CA PRO A 30 11.53 20.10 0.06
C PRO A 30 10.12 19.65 -0.33
N ASP A 31 9.23 19.56 0.67
CA ASP A 31 7.83 19.27 0.44
C ASP A 31 7.16 20.40 -0.35
N HIS A 32 6.39 20.04 -1.38
CA HIS A 32 5.54 21.00 -2.07
C HIS A 32 4.33 21.35 -1.21
N GLU A 33 4.09 22.64 -1.01
CA GLU A 33 2.89 23.15 -0.34
C GLU A 33 1.70 23.11 -1.30
N ALA A 34 1.05 21.96 -1.39
CA ALA A 34 -0.19 21.82 -2.13
C ALA A 34 -1.37 22.43 -1.35
N ASP A 35 -2.29 23.08 -2.08
CA ASP A 35 -3.63 23.48 -1.63
C ASP A 35 -4.61 22.30 -1.71
N ALA A 36 -4.18 21.17 -1.13
CA ALA A 36 -4.95 19.93 -1.07
C ALA A 36 -5.47 19.71 0.35
N PHE A 37 -6.42 18.79 0.51
CA PHE A 37 -6.92 18.39 1.82
C PHE A 37 -5.77 17.94 2.72
N ARG A 38 -5.77 18.45 3.95
CA ARG A 38 -4.88 18.05 5.03
C ARG A 38 -5.75 17.58 6.18
N ALA A 39 -5.53 16.35 6.64
CA ALA A 39 -6.28 15.84 7.77
C ALA A 39 -6.03 16.74 9.00
N PRO A 40 -7.05 17.14 9.77
CA PRO A 40 -6.86 17.92 10.97
C PRO A 40 -5.96 17.18 11.96
N GLU A 41 -4.98 17.89 12.50
CA GLU A 41 -4.16 17.38 13.59
C GLU A 41 -5.00 17.32 14.87
N ASP A 42 -4.84 16.23 15.62
CA ASP A 42 -5.45 16.10 16.94
C ASP A 42 -4.58 16.85 17.95
N PRO A 43 -5.08 17.93 18.59
CA PRO A 43 -4.29 18.71 19.55
C PRO A 43 -3.86 17.90 20.78
N GLN A 44 -4.50 16.76 21.04
CA GLN A 44 -4.17 15.88 22.15
C GLN A 44 -3.13 14.82 21.78
N GLU A 45 -2.80 14.64 20.49
CA GLU A 45 -1.76 13.70 20.07
C GLU A 45 -0.36 14.25 20.33
N VAL A 46 0.36 13.57 21.22
CA VAL A 46 1.76 13.87 21.49
C VAL A 46 2.64 13.23 20.41
N TYR A 47 3.47 14.03 19.76
CA TYR A 47 4.44 13.57 18.77
C TYR A 47 5.78 13.26 19.44
N SER A 48 6.07 11.96 19.62
CA SER A 48 7.35 11.51 20.16
C SER A 48 8.49 11.63 19.14
N LEU A 49 9.73 11.46 19.59
CA LEU A 49 10.88 11.34 18.67
C LEU A 49 10.70 10.16 17.70
N LEU A 50 10.09 9.06 18.15
CA LEU A 50 9.82 7.90 17.31
C LEU A 50 8.78 8.21 16.23
N ASP A 51 7.77 9.02 16.53
CA ASP A 51 6.79 9.49 15.53
C ASP A 51 7.46 10.37 14.47
N LYS A 52 8.38 11.24 14.88
CA LYS A 52 9.19 12.04 13.93
C LYS A 52 10.06 11.13 13.05
N THR A 53 10.62 10.06 13.61
CA THR A 53 11.33 9.04 12.84
C THR A 53 10.40 8.38 11.82
N VAL A 54 9.21 7.91 12.22
CA VAL A 54 8.22 7.32 11.30
C VAL A 54 7.85 8.31 10.20
N SER A 55 7.58 9.57 10.55
CA SER A 55 7.26 10.63 9.59
C SER A 55 8.42 10.91 8.63
N PHE A 56 9.67 10.89 9.10
CA PHE A 56 10.83 11.08 8.24
C PHE A 56 10.98 9.91 7.25
N PHE A 57 10.77 8.69 7.70
CA PHE A 57 10.95 7.51 6.86
C PHE A 57 9.78 7.26 5.92
N LEU A 58 8.53 7.53 6.33
CA LEU A 58 7.33 7.13 5.59
C LEU A 58 6.39 8.30 5.24
N GLY A 59 6.64 9.52 5.70
CA GLY A 59 5.71 10.66 5.53
C GLY A 59 5.49 11.09 4.08
N GLY A 60 6.41 10.76 3.16
CA GLY A 60 6.19 10.95 1.72
C GLY A 60 5.10 10.02 1.15
N LEU A 61 4.89 8.87 1.79
CA LEU A 61 3.89 7.86 1.41
C LEU A 61 2.47 8.19 1.91
N THR A 62 2.32 9.29 2.64
CA THR A 62 1.03 9.73 3.22
C THR A 62 0.49 11.00 2.57
N ARG A 63 1.09 11.48 1.47
CA ARG A 63 0.72 12.73 0.81
C ARG A 63 -0.43 12.55 -0.19
N TRP A 64 -1.02 13.68 -0.59
CA TRP A 64 -2.14 13.73 -1.53
C TRP A 64 -3.34 12.94 -1.00
N ASP A 65 -3.95 12.07 -1.80
CA ASP A 65 -5.18 11.40 -1.37
C ASP A 65 -4.98 10.39 -0.25
N SER A 66 -3.72 10.03 0.04
CA SER A 66 -3.39 9.24 1.23
C SER A 66 -3.85 9.90 2.53
N GLU A 67 -3.90 11.24 2.60
CA GLU A 67 -4.45 11.97 3.74
C GLU A 67 -5.93 11.60 3.97
N TYR A 68 -6.74 11.46 2.92
CA TYR A 68 -8.12 11.02 3.04
C TYR A 68 -8.24 9.59 3.55
N TYR A 69 -7.47 8.65 2.99
CA TYR A 69 -7.53 7.25 3.42
C TYR A 69 -7.12 7.08 4.89
N LEU A 70 -6.06 7.76 5.32
CA LEU A 70 -5.61 7.72 6.71
C LEU A 70 -6.60 8.45 7.65
N HIS A 71 -7.17 9.56 7.20
CA HIS A 71 -8.23 10.26 7.92
C HIS A 71 -9.45 9.35 8.14
N ILE A 72 -9.95 8.70 7.09
CA ILE A 72 -11.08 7.77 7.18
C ILE A 72 -10.74 6.58 8.06
N ALA A 73 -9.51 6.03 7.97
CA ALA A 73 -9.09 4.95 8.84
C ALA A 73 -9.13 5.36 10.33
N LYS A 74 -8.68 6.58 10.66
CA LYS A 74 -8.64 7.11 12.02
C LYS A 74 -10.03 7.53 12.53
N TYR A 75 -10.71 8.41 11.81
CA TYR A 75 -11.90 9.13 12.27
C TYR A 75 -13.20 8.68 11.60
N GLY A 76 -13.12 7.89 10.53
CA GLY A 76 -14.26 7.57 9.68
C GLY A 76 -14.59 8.68 8.69
N TYR A 77 -15.77 8.59 8.09
CA TYR A 77 -16.26 9.57 7.12
C TYR A 77 -16.84 10.79 7.84
N THR A 78 -16.00 11.81 8.06
CA THR A 78 -16.40 13.03 8.78
C THR A 78 -16.65 14.24 7.88
N TYR A 79 -16.26 14.17 6.61
CA TYR A 79 -16.39 15.26 5.64
C TYR A 79 -17.06 14.79 4.35
N GLU A 80 -17.78 15.67 3.67
CA GLU A 80 -18.47 15.32 2.41
C GLU A 80 -17.48 14.85 1.32
N ASN A 81 -16.33 15.51 1.20
CA ASN A 81 -15.29 15.12 0.25
C ASN A 81 -14.67 13.73 0.55
N THR A 82 -14.79 13.21 1.77
CA THR A 82 -14.33 11.84 2.09
C THR A 82 -15.21 10.76 1.44
N LEU A 83 -16.45 11.08 1.05
CA LEU A 83 -17.39 10.12 0.46
C LEU A 83 -16.96 9.59 -0.92
N ALA A 84 -16.05 10.30 -1.60
CA ALA A 84 -15.47 9.85 -2.86
C ALA A 84 -14.51 8.64 -2.68
N PHE A 85 -14.07 8.37 -1.46
CA PHE A 85 -13.08 7.34 -1.15
C PHE A 85 -13.75 6.07 -0.63
N LEU A 86 -13.64 4.96 -1.37
CA LEU A 86 -14.31 3.70 -1.02
C LEU A 86 -13.77 3.07 0.29
N PRO A 87 -14.61 2.39 1.08
CA PRO A 87 -14.30 2.04 2.47
C PRO A 87 -13.33 0.87 2.64
N LEU A 88 -13.22 -0.03 1.66
CA LEU A 88 -12.52 -1.30 1.85
C LEU A 88 -11.06 -1.09 2.30
N PHE A 89 -10.33 -0.19 1.63
CA PHE A 89 -8.93 0.08 1.97
C PHE A 89 -8.76 0.75 3.34
N PRO A 90 -9.35 1.93 3.61
CA PRO A 90 -9.15 2.61 4.89
C PRO A 90 -9.68 1.79 6.08
N MET A 91 -10.76 1.01 5.91
CA MET A 91 -11.23 0.11 6.97
C MET A 91 -10.30 -1.08 7.18
N THR A 92 -9.68 -1.62 6.14
CA THR A 92 -8.63 -2.64 6.29
C THR A 92 -7.42 -2.09 7.05
N VAL A 93 -6.98 -0.87 6.71
CA VAL A 93 -5.91 -0.16 7.44
C VAL A 93 -6.28 0.04 8.90
N ARG A 94 -7.52 0.45 9.21
CA ARG A 94 -8.01 0.58 10.58
C ARG A 94 -7.95 -0.74 11.34
N VAL A 95 -8.51 -1.81 10.76
CA VAL A 95 -8.55 -3.15 11.38
C VAL A 95 -7.15 -3.69 11.65
N VAL A 96 -6.21 -3.51 10.72
CA VAL A 96 -4.80 -3.90 10.90
C VAL A 96 -4.09 -2.98 11.91
N GLY A 97 -4.46 -1.70 11.93
CA GLY A 97 -3.94 -0.69 12.84
C GLY A 97 -4.29 -0.93 14.31
N LEU A 98 -5.45 -1.52 14.61
CA LEU A 98 -5.88 -1.82 16.00
C LEU A 98 -4.89 -2.72 16.76
N PRO A 99 -4.55 -3.95 16.31
CA PRO A 99 -3.55 -4.77 16.97
C PRO A 99 -2.15 -4.15 16.92
N LEU A 100 -1.80 -3.47 15.82
CA LEU A 100 -0.52 -2.75 15.72
C LEU A 100 -0.41 -1.64 16.76
N LYS A 101 -1.49 -0.96 17.11
CA LYS A 101 -1.48 0.08 18.16
C LYS A 101 -1.21 -0.51 19.53
N HIS A 102 -1.66 -1.74 19.81
CA HIS A 102 -1.31 -2.43 21.05
C HIS A 102 0.17 -2.83 21.08
N ILE A 103 0.73 -3.28 19.97
CA ILE A 103 2.15 -3.68 19.86
C ILE A 103 3.07 -2.45 19.90
N LEU A 104 2.71 -1.40 19.16
CA LEU A 104 3.43 -0.14 19.02
C LEU A 104 2.80 0.95 19.89
N PHE A 105 2.49 0.61 21.15
CA PHE A 105 1.75 1.49 22.06
C PHE A 105 2.41 2.86 22.27
N PHE A 106 3.74 2.92 22.11
CA PHE A 106 4.58 4.11 22.22
C PHE A 106 4.52 5.06 21.00
N LEU A 107 3.93 4.67 19.87
CA LEU A 107 3.68 5.54 18.72
C LEU A 107 2.28 6.14 18.77
N ASN A 108 2.08 7.32 18.21
CA ASN A 108 0.74 7.90 18.08
C ASN A 108 -0.11 7.15 17.03
N SER A 109 -1.42 7.45 16.98
CA SER A 109 -2.33 6.71 16.11
C SER A 109 -2.02 6.96 14.64
N ARG A 110 -1.60 8.19 14.28
CA ARG A 110 -1.22 8.55 12.91
C ARG A 110 -0.04 7.70 12.41
N SER A 111 1.05 7.63 13.17
CA SER A 111 2.23 6.80 12.86
C SER A 111 1.88 5.33 12.72
N VAL A 112 1.05 4.80 13.64
CA VAL A 112 0.60 3.40 13.57
C VAL A 112 -0.22 3.14 12.31
N LEU A 113 -1.15 4.03 11.96
CA LEU A 113 -1.96 3.88 10.74
C LEU A 113 -1.12 4.03 9.46
N THR A 114 -0.11 4.89 9.45
CA THR A 114 0.87 4.98 8.35
C THR A 114 1.60 3.65 8.17
N ILE A 115 2.13 3.08 9.26
CA ILE A 115 2.79 1.77 9.22
C ILE A 115 1.82 0.69 8.74
N ALA A 116 0.59 0.68 9.28
CA ALA A 116 -0.44 -0.27 8.89
C ALA A 116 -0.76 -0.18 7.38
N ALA A 117 -0.91 1.02 6.84
CA ALA A 117 -1.18 1.24 5.41
C ALA A 117 -0.03 0.72 4.53
N VAL A 118 1.21 1.02 4.90
CA VAL A 118 2.39 0.51 4.16
C VAL A 118 2.49 -1.01 4.24
N CYS A 119 2.20 -1.62 5.39
CA CYS A 119 2.18 -3.07 5.55
C CYS A 119 1.08 -3.73 4.71
N VAL A 120 -0.14 -3.18 4.73
CA VAL A 120 -1.27 -3.65 3.90
C VAL A 120 -0.90 -3.56 2.42
N ASN A 121 -0.34 -2.43 1.99
CA ASN A 121 0.00 -2.25 0.58
C ASN A 121 1.21 -3.07 0.14
N LEU A 122 2.20 -3.30 1.00
CA LEU A 122 3.28 -4.24 0.72
C LEU A 122 2.74 -5.66 0.50
N PHE A 123 1.83 -6.11 1.38
CA PHE A 123 1.17 -7.40 1.25
C PHE A 123 0.36 -7.50 -0.05
N CYS A 124 -0.55 -6.55 -0.28
CA CYS A 124 -1.39 -6.52 -1.48
C CYS A 124 -0.55 -6.40 -2.75
N PHE A 125 0.51 -5.59 -2.76
CA PHE A 125 1.39 -5.44 -3.91
C PHE A 125 2.07 -6.78 -4.25
N VAL A 126 2.72 -7.43 -3.27
CA VAL A 126 3.38 -8.72 -3.50
C VAL A 126 2.38 -9.75 -4.02
N LYS A 127 1.19 -9.80 -3.41
CA LYS A 127 0.12 -10.70 -3.82
C LYS A 127 -0.40 -10.38 -5.23
N SER A 128 -0.50 -9.10 -5.60
CA SER A 128 -0.86 -8.66 -6.95
C SER A 128 0.17 -9.08 -7.99
N VAL A 129 1.47 -8.94 -7.70
CA VAL A 129 2.55 -9.38 -8.60
C VAL A 129 2.49 -10.89 -8.82
N LEU A 130 2.29 -11.66 -7.76
CA LEU A 130 2.19 -13.12 -7.85
C LEU A 130 0.93 -13.56 -8.59
N ALA A 131 -0.22 -12.93 -8.31
CA ALA A 131 -1.47 -13.21 -9.02
C ALA A 131 -1.34 -12.89 -10.51
N LEU A 132 -0.72 -11.75 -10.87
CA LEU A 132 -0.47 -11.36 -12.25
C LEU A 132 0.51 -12.32 -12.95
N TYR A 133 1.55 -12.77 -12.25
CA TYR A 133 2.47 -13.78 -12.75
C TYR A 133 1.74 -15.11 -13.02
N ASP A 134 0.97 -15.60 -12.04
CA ASP A 134 0.24 -16.87 -12.14
C ASP A 134 -0.84 -16.80 -13.24
N LEU A 135 -1.52 -15.64 -13.39
CA LEU A 135 -2.46 -15.36 -14.48
C LEU A 135 -1.78 -15.36 -15.85
N SER A 136 -0.67 -14.63 -15.97
CA SER A 136 0.09 -14.57 -17.23
C SER A 136 0.65 -15.94 -17.61
N ALA A 137 1.08 -16.75 -16.64
CA ALA A 137 1.56 -18.10 -16.90
C ALA A 137 0.43 -19.06 -17.34
N ALA A 138 -0.80 -18.82 -16.89
CA ALA A 138 -1.97 -19.61 -17.29
C ALA A 138 -2.47 -19.31 -18.71
N ILE A 139 -2.30 -18.08 -19.20
CA ILE A 139 -2.85 -17.65 -20.51
C ILE A 139 -1.78 -17.36 -21.58
N LEU A 140 -0.52 -17.15 -21.19
CA LEU A 140 0.61 -16.86 -22.09
C LEU A 140 1.72 -17.93 -21.93
N SER A 141 2.98 -17.51 -22.09
CA SER A 141 4.17 -18.33 -21.83
C SER A 141 4.86 -17.94 -20.53
N GLN A 142 5.60 -18.89 -19.95
CA GLN A 142 6.39 -18.69 -18.73
C GLN A 142 7.38 -17.51 -18.84
N ARG A 143 7.97 -17.31 -20.03
CA ARG A 143 8.90 -16.20 -20.30
C ARG A 143 8.19 -14.85 -20.26
N LEU A 144 7.01 -14.75 -20.86
CA LEU A 144 6.21 -13.53 -20.84
C LEU A 144 5.69 -13.24 -19.44
N ALA A 145 5.19 -14.26 -18.71
CA ALA A 145 4.71 -14.11 -17.34
C ALA A 145 5.76 -13.47 -16.41
N ARG A 146 7.01 -13.95 -16.49
CA ARG A 146 8.11 -13.38 -15.72
C ARG A 146 8.41 -11.93 -16.10
N ARG A 147 8.39 -11.60 -17.41
CA ARG A 147 8.62 -10.23 -17.89
C ARG A 147 7.51 -9.29 -17.43
N THR A 148 6.25 -9.70 -17.56
CA THR A 148 5.08 -8.95 -17.10
C THR A 148 5.20 -8.62 -15.61
N ALA A 149 5.51 -9.61 -14.78
CA ALA A 149 5.67 -9.40 -13.33
C ALA A 149 6.82 -8.44 -12.98
N ILE A 150 7.96 -8.56 -13.67
CA ILE A 150 9.11 -7.65 -13.47
C ILE A 150 8.77 -6.22 -13.91
N LEU A 151 8.16 -6.04 -15.08
CA LEU A 151 7.77 -4.73 -15.59
C LEU A 151 6.72 -4.06 -14.69
N TYR A 152 5.74 -4.84 -14.22
CA TYR A 152 4.75 -4.35 -13.25
C TYR A 152 5.41 -3.85 -11.96
N CYS A 153 6.44 -4.54 -11.46
CA CYS A 153 7.21 -4.09 -10.30
C CYS A 153 8.00 -2.78 -10.52
N LEU A 154 8.38 -2.49 -11.76
CA LEU A 154 9.20 -1.34 -12.16
C LEU A 154 8.38 -0.20 -12.78
N SER A 155 7.05 -0.30 -12.78
CA SER A 155 6.18 0.75 -13.33
C SER A 155 6.51 2.12 -12.73
N PRO A 156 6.56 3.21 -13.53
CA PRO A 156 6.78 4.56 -12.99
C PRO A 156 5.78 4.95 -11.91
N ALA A 157 4.53 4.47 -12.02
CA ALA A 157 3.47 4.70 -11.03
C ALA A 157 3.61 3.82 -9.76
N SER A 158 4.73 3.09 -9.59
CA SER A 158 4.86 2.11 -8.50
C SER A 158 5.00 2.72 -7.10
N ILE A 159 5.12 4.05 -6.97
CA ILE A 159 4.96 4.74 -5.69
C ILE A 159 3.55 4.56 -5.11
N PHE A 160 2.51 4.59 -5.95
CA PHE A 160 1.12 4.35 -5.53
C PHE A 160 0.88 2.91 -5.08
N PHE A 161 1.81 2.00 -5.40
CA PHE A 161 1.76 0.65 -4.86
C PHE A 161 2.33 0.52 -3.43
N THR A 162 2.85 1.59 -2.85
CA THR A 162 3.45 1.62 -1.50
C THR A 162 2.87 2.74 -0.64
N ALA A 163 2.54 3.89 -1.23
CA ALA A 163 1.78 4.97 -0.61
C ALA A 163 0.43 4.46 -0.10
N ALA A 164 -0.21 5.17 0.85
CA ALA A 164 -1.49 4.76 1.44
C ALA A 164 -2.67 4.98 0.46
N TYR A 165 -2.66 4.19 -0.62
CA TYR A 165 -3.56 4.24 -1.76
C TYR A 165 -4.22 2.86 -2.00
N THR A 166 -5.34 2.83 -2.70
CA THR A 166 -6.15 1.63 -2.95
C THR A 166 -5.57 0.67 -4.00
N GLU A 167 -4.62 1.14 -4.80
CA GLU A 167 -4.21 0.55 -6.06
C GLU A 167 -3.62 -0.87 -5.90
N PRO A 168 -2.74 -1.17 -4.92
CA PRO A 168 -2.28 -2.53 -4.64
C PRO A 168 -3.41 -3.52 -4.39
N MET A 169 -4.37 -3.10 -3.57
CA MET A 169 -5.46 -3.95 -3.14
C MET A 169 -6.43 -4.17 -4.30
N PHE A 170 -6.76 -3.11 -5.05
CA PHE A 170 -7.56 -3.22 -6.26
C PHE A 170 -6.91 -4.14 -7.30
N ALA A 171 -5.62 -3.97 -7.56
CA ALA A 171 -4.88 -4.79 -8.50
C ALA A 171 -4.83 -6.27 -8.05
N TYR A 172 -4.57 -6.53 -6.76
CA TYR A 172 -4.56 -7.88 -6.22
C TYR A 172 -5.90 -8.58 -6.42
N LEU A 173 -7.00 -7.96 -5.97
CA LEU A 173 -8.33 -8.55 -6.07
C LEU A 173 -8.76 -8.75 -7.52
N THR A 174 -8.42 -7.82 -8.40
CA THR A 174 -8.71 -7.91 -9.84
C THR A 174 -7.96 -9.09 -10.48
N PHE A 175 -6.63 -9.16 -10.33
CA PHE A 175 -5.84 -10.24 -10.92
C PHE A 175 -6.19 -11.60 -10.32
N TYR A 176 -6.48 -11.67 -9.02
CA TYR A 176 -6.96 -12.90 -8.39
C TYR A 176 -8.30 -13.36 -8.99
N SER A 177 -9.24 -12.45 -9.19
CA SER A 177 -10.55 -12.75 -9.77
C SER A 177 -10.41 -13.25 -11.21
N MET A 178 -9.59 -12.58 -12.02
CA MET A 178 -9.28 -13.01 -13.38
C MET A 178 -8.62 -14.39 -13.42
N LEU A 179 -7.65 -14.66 -12.54
CA LEU A 179 -6.99 -15.96 -12.43
C LEU A 179 -7.99 -17.07 -12.05
N SER A 180 -8.88 -16.79 -11.10
CA SER A 180 -9.92 -17.72 -10.68
C SER A 180 -10.89 -18.04 -11.82
N ALA A 181 -11.27 -17.03 -12.60
CA ALA A 181 -12.11 -17.20 -13.79
C ALA A 181 -11.42 -18.06 -14.86
N VAL A 182 -10.14 -17.79 -15.17
CA VAL A 182 -9.34 -18.59 -16.13
C VAL A 182 -9.24 -20.04 -15.69
N ARG A 183 -9.07 -20.29 -14.38
CA ARG A 183 -9.00 -21.64 -13.80
C ARG A 183 -10.35 -22.33 -13.68
N ARG A 184 -11.45 -21.67 -14.10
CA ARG A 184 -12.84 -22.17 -13.97
C ARG A 184 -13.17 -22.61 -12.54
N SER A 185 -12.69 -21.85 -11.55
CA SER A 185 -13.03 -22.14 -10.16
C SER A 185 -14.54 -21.99 -9.99
N PRO A 186 -15.26 -23.01 -9.52
CA PRO A 186 -16.72 -22.93 -9.33
C PRO A 186 -17.10 -21.91 -8.24
N TYR A 187 -16.14 -21.53 -7.40
CA TYR A 187 -16.26 -20.50 -6.37
C TYR A 187 -15.07 -19.55 -6.45
N VAL A 188 -15.32 -18.25 -6.54
CA VAL A 188 -14.29 -17.24 -6.24
C VAL A 188 -14.37 -17.00 -4.73
N ALA A 189 -13.52 -17.68 -3.97
CA ALA A 189 -13.38 -17.40 -2.55
C ALA A 189 -12.77 -16.00 -2.36
N ILE A 190 -13.14 -15.32 -1.29
CA ILE A 190 -12.45 -14.09 -0.90
C ILE A 190 -11.00 -14.48 -0.57
N PRO A 191 -10.00 -13.89 -1.26
CA PRO A 191 -8.61 -14.35 -1.22
C PRO A 191 -7.80 -13.92 0.00
#